data_AF-A0A098VU13-F1
#
_entry.id   AF-A0A098VU13-F1
#
_cell.length_a   1.000
_cell.length_b   1.000
_cell.length_c   1.000
_cell.angle_alpha   90.00
_cell.angle_beta   90.00
_cell.angle_gamma   90.00
#
_symmetry.space_group_name_H-M   'P 1'
#
loop_
_entity.id
_entity.type
_entity.pdbx_description
1 polymer ?
#
loop_
_entity_poly.entity_id
_entity_poly.type
_entity_poly.pdbx_seq_one_letter_code
_entity_poly.pdbx_strand_id
1 'polypeptide(L)'
;MDNKKEHVTFKFTGDIAEGTSAKLRISFKGEINSKLAGFYRAVYEDPSGNKKVMAVTQFEATDARRAFPCWDEPDKKAKFTISLQ
;
A
#
# COMPACT_ATOMS: atom_id res chain seq x y z
N MET A 1 -12.30 -11.51 2.20
CA MET A 1 -10.83 -11.49 2.03
C MET A 1 -10.37 -12.93 2.05
N ASP A 2 -9.54 -13.34 1.10
CA ASP A 2 -8.87 -14.64 1.17
C ASP A 2 -7.54 -14.43 1.91
N ASN A 3 -7.53 -14.70 3.21
CA ASN A 3 -6.39 -14.43 4.09
C ASN A 3 -5.16 -15.28 3.75
N LYS A 4 -5.29 -16.32 2.93
CA LYS A 4 -4.13 -17.11 2.48
C LYS A 4 -3.47 -16.53 1.23
N LYS A 5 -4.20 -15.74 0.45
CA LYS A 5 -3.72 -15.15 -0.81
C LYS A 5 -3.44 -13.66 -0.72
N GLU A 6 -3.78 -13.01 0.39
CA GLU A 6 -3.66 -11.55 0.57
C GLU A 6 -4.39 -10.77 -0.54
N HIS A 7 -5.52 -11.29 -1.02
CA HIS A 7 -6.33 -10.72 -2.09
C HIS A 7 -7.71 -10.22 -1.61
N VAL A 8 -8.21 -9.19 -2.29
CA VAL A 8 -9.57 -8.69 -2.17
C VAL A 8 -10.28 -8.79 -3.52
N THR A 9 -11.56 -9.15 -3.51
CA THR A 9 -12.40 -9.24 -4.71
C THR A 9 -13.56 -8.26 -4.57
N PHE A 10 -13.73 -7.41 -5.59
CA PHE A 10 -14.86 -6.50 -5.71
C PHE A 10 -15.88 -7.10 -6.68
N LYS A 11 -17.13 -7.23 -6.24
CA LYS A 11 -18.24 -7.68 -7.09
C LYS A 11 -19.08 -6.48 -7.50
N PHE A 12 -19.31 -6.34 -8.80
CA PHE A 12 -20.15 -5.29 -9.38
C PHE A 12 -21.47 -5.91 -9.83
N THR A 13 -22.53 -5.11 -9.89
CA THR A 13 -23.87 -5.56 -10.29
C THR A 13 -24.00 -5.78 -11.79
N GLY A 14 -23.05 -5.32 -12.58
CA GLY A 14 -23.01 -5.50 -14.03
C GLY A 14 -21.58 -5.65 -14.54
N ASP A 15 -21.47 -6.04 -15.80
CA ASP A 15 -20.18 -6.29 -16.45
C ASP A 15 -19.45 -4.98 -16.79
N ILE A 16 -18.13 -5.02 -16.72
CA ILE A 16 -17.27 -3.95 -17.23
C ILE A 16 -16.96 -4.29 -18.68
N ALA A 17 -17.50 -3.51 -19.62
CA ALA A 17 -17.32 -3.74 -21.04
C ALA A 17 -15.83 -3.73 -21.43
N GLU A 18 -15.44 -4.70 -22.26
CA GLU A 18 -14.08 -4.80 -22.77
C GLU A 18 -13.66 -3.53 -23.53
N GLY A 19 -12.39 -3.14 -23.40
CA GLY A 19 -11.85 -1.94 -24.05
C GLY A 19 -12.26 -0.61 -23.40
N THR A 20 -13.07 -0.63 -22.33
CA THR A 20 -13.43 0.58 -21.58
C THR A 20 -12.47 0.86 -20.43
N SER A 21 -12.40 2.13 -20.02
CA SER A 21 -11.64 2.54 -18.83
C SER A 21 -12.58 2.69 -17.64
N ALA A 22 -12.20 2.12 -16.49
CA ALA A 22 -12.91 2.26 -15.24
C ALA A 22 -12.01 2.88 -14.16
N LYS A 23 -12.62 3.54 -13.18
CA LYS A 23 -11.90 4.11 -12.03
C LYS A 23 -12.43 3.50 -10.74
N LEU A 24 -11.55 2.77 -10.03
CA LEU A 24 -11.84 2.23 -8.71
C LEU A 24 -11.34 3.20 -7.64
N ARG A 25 -12.24 3.64 -6.75
CA ARG A 25 -11.88 4.45 -5.57
C ARG A 25 -12.03 3.59 -4.33
N ILE A 26 -10.97 3.51 -3.53
CA ILE A 26 -10.93 2.71 -2.31
C ILE A 26 -10.54 3.63 -1.15
N SER A 27 -11.38 3.68 -0.12
CA SER A 27 -11.01 4.27 1.17
C SER A 27 -10.58 3.14 2.10
N PHE A 28 -9.38 3.25 2.66
CA PHE A 28 -8.80 2.24 3.55
C PHE A 28 -8.12 2.91 4.75
N LYS A 29 -7.90 2.12 5.79
CA LYS A 29 -7.09 2.48 6.96
C LYS A 29 -6.14 1.31 7.24
N GLY A 30 -4.94 1.63 7.71
CA GLY A 30 -3.94 0.64 8.10
C GLY A 30 -3.18 1.13 9.33
N GLU A 31 -2.59 0.19 10.07
CA GLU A 31 -1.72 0.50 11.19
C GLU A 31 -0.26 0.60 10.70
N ILE A 32 0.43 1.66 11.09
CA ILE A 32 1.87 1.76 10.86
C ILE A 32 2.55 0.80 11.82
N ASN A 33 3.13 -0.26 11.25
CA ASN A 33 3.71 -1.35 12.01
C ASN A 33 5.16 -1.05 12.44
N SER A 34 5.76 -1.92 13.24
CA SER A 34 7.17 -1.83 13.67
C SER A 34 8.04 -2.94 13.07
N LYS A 35 7.57 -3.57 12.00
CA LYS A 35 8.30 -4.55 11.19
C LYS A 35 8.99 -3.76 10.09
N LEU A 36 10.22 -4.10 9.72
CA LEU A 36 10.99 -3.37 8.70
C LEU A 36 10.49 -3.66 7.26
N ALA A 37 9.17 -3.70 7.07
CA ALA A 37 8.48 -4.13 5.86
C ALA A 37 7.13 -3.42 5.71
N GLY A 38 6.73 -3.14 4.47
CA GLY A 38 5.53 -2.36 4.17
C GLY A 38 5.72 -0.91 4.57
N PHE A 39 4.70 -0.32 5.18
CA PHE A 39 4.77 1.02 5.77
C PHE A 39 4.93 0.93 7.29
N TYR A 40 6.09 1.35 7.79
CA TYR A 40 6.51 1.08 9.16
C TYR A 40 7.16 2.28 9.84
N ARG A 41 7.20 2.21 11.18
CA ARG A 41 7.81 3.21 12.04
C ARG A 41 9.27 2.85 12.33
N ALA A 42 10.18 3.77 12.02
CA ALA A 42 11.57 3.74 12.43
C ALA A 42 11.84 4.78 13.54
N VAL A 43 12.80 4.49 14.41
CA VAL A 43 13.28 5.43 15.44
C VAL A 43 14.76 5.71 15.17
N TYR A 44 15.15 6.98 15.18
CA TYR A 44 16.54 7.40 15.02
C TYR A 44 16.88 8.48 16.07
N GLU A 45 18.17 8.68 16.32
CA GLU A 45 18.65 9.78 17.19
C GLU A 45 19.08 10.96 16.32
N ASP A 46 18.62 12.16 16.69
CA ASP A 46 19.10 13.39 16.07
C ASP A 46 20.48 13.80 16.60
N PRO A 47 21.17 14.77 15.97
CA PRO A 47 22.50 15.22 16.44
C PRO A 47 22.53 15.79 17.87
N SER A 48 21.36 16.11 18.44
CA SER A 48 21.22 16.58 19.82
C SER A 48 20.92 15.43 20.81
N GLY A 49 20.92 14.18 20.34
CA GLY A 49 20.67 12.98 21.14
C GLY A 49 19.18 12.70 21.40
N ASN A 50 18.25 13.40 20.73
CA ASN A 50 16.83 13.15 20.93
C ASN A 50 16.35 12.02 20.01
N LYS A 51 15.55 11.10 20.56
CA LYS A 51 14.84 10.09 19.77
C LYS A 51 13.76 10.75 18.93
N LYS A 52 13.79 10.50 17.62
CA LYS A 52 12.83 10.95 16.62
C LYS A 52 12.19 9.76 15.93
N VAL A 53 10.95 9.95 15.51
CA VAL A 53 10.16 8.92 14.81
C VAL A 53 10.05 9.30 13.34
N MET A 54 10.24 8.31 12.47
CA MET A 54 10.08 8.43 11.03
C MET A 54 9.15 7.33 10.51
N ALA A 55 8.31 7.63 9.53
CA ALA A 55 7.57 6.63 8.78
C ALA A 55 8.31 6.30 7.49
N VAL A 56 8.55 5.00 7.24
CA VAL A 56 9.40 4.50 6.16
C VAL A 56 8.64 3.43 5.38
N THR A 57 8.85 3.38 4.07
CA THR A 57 8.29 2.35 3.19
C THR A 57 9.38 1.42 2.67
N GLN A 58 9.19 0.11 2.84
CA GLN A 58 9.98 -0.93 2.19
C GLN A 58 9.02 -1.95 1.57
N PHE A 59 8.87 -1.92 0.24
CA PHE A 59 7.79 -2.65 -0.45
C PHE A 59 8.24 -3.89 -1.20
N GLU A 60 9.54 -4.04 -1.48
CA GLU A 60 10.03 -5.22 -2.18
C GLU A 60 9.99 -6.46 -1.25
N ALA A 61 9.53 -7.63 -1.72
CA ALA A 61 9.01 -7.90 -3.06
C ALA A 61 7.49 -7.74 -3.20
N THR A 62 6.73 -7.87 -2.11
CA THR A 62 5.25 -7.97 -2.12
C THR A 62 4.60 -7.25 -0.94
N ASP A 63 5.26 -6.20 -0.43
CA ASP A 63 4.82 -5.48 0.77
C ASP A 63 4.13 -4.14 0.45
N ALA A 64 4.01 -3.74 -0.83
CA ALA A 64 3.22 -2.56 -1.21
C ALA A 64 1.75 -2.73 -0.82
N ARG A 65 1.21 -3.95 -0.98
CA ARG A 65 -0.17 -4.31 -0.57
C ARG A 65 -0.46 -4.10 0.91
N ARG A 66 0.57 -4.00 1.76
CA ARG A 66 0.43 -3.70 3.21
C ARG A 66 0.25 -2.21 3.48
N ALA A 67 0.62 -1.34 2.54
CA ALA A 67 0.50 0.11 2.66
C ALA A 67 -0.76 0.65 1.97
N PHE A 68 -1.12 0.11 0.80
CA PHE A 68 -2.33 0.48 0.08
C PHE A 68 -2.82 -0.66 -0.84
N PRO A 69 -4.13 -0.77 -1.13
CA PRO A 69 -4.63 -1.77 -2.08
C PRO A 69 -4.14 -1.48 -3.50
N CYS A 70 -3.45 -2.44 -4.11
CA CYS A 70 -2.90 -2.34 -5.46
C CYS A 70 -2.75 -3.72 -6.11
N TRP A 71 -2.44 -3.72 -7.41
CA TRP A 71 -1.93 -4.90 -8.11
C TRP A 71 -0.43 -5.03 -7.82
N ASP A 72 -0.10 -5.76 -6.77
CA ASP A 72 1.27 -5.87 -6.22
C ASP A 72 2.06 -7.01 -6.87
N GLU A 73 2.23 -6.90 -8.19
CA GLU A 73 3.02 -7.79 -9.04
C GLU A 73 3.91 -6.92 -9.96
N PRO A 74 5.20 -7.26 -10.15
CA PRO A 74 6.18 -6.39 -10.80
C PRO A 74 5.89 -6.09 -12.29
N ASP A 75 5.12 -6.94 -12.96
CA ASP A 75 4.72 -6.75 -14.36
C ASP A 75 3.52 -5.81 -14.53
N LYS A 76 2.81 -5.44 -13.44
CA LYS A 76 1.65 -4.54 -13.44
C LYS A 76 2.07 -3.07 -13.25
N LYS A 77 2.78 -2.53 -14.23
CA LYS A 77 3.28 -1.14 -14.18
C LYS A 77 2.15 -0.11 -14.28
N ALA A 78 2.24 0.95 -13.48
CA ALA A 78 1.31 2.08 -13.50
C ALA A 78 2.03 3.39 -13.13
N LYS A 79 1.40 4.53 -13.44
CA LYS A 79 1.85 5.85 -12.95
C LYS A 79 1.21 6.12 -11.59
N PHE A 80 2.01 6.56 -10.62
CA PHE A 80 1.54 6.89 -9.27
C PHE A 80 1.65 8.40 -9.02
N THR A 81 0.54 9.02 -8.63
CA THR A 81 0.49 10.38 -8.11
C THR A 81 0.15 10.30 -6.64
N ILE A 82 1.03 10.81 -5.77
CA ILE A 82 0.97 10.63 -4.32
C ILE A 82 0.87 11.99 -3.64
N SER A 83 0.04 12.10 -2.61
CA SER A 83 -0.03 13.25 -1.72
C SER A 83 -0.02 12.78 -0.26
N LEU A 84 0.71 13.48 0.60
CA LEU A 84 0.77 13.26 2.05
C LEU A 84 0.29 14.55 2.75
N GLN A 85 -0.39 14.41 3.88
CA GLN A 85 -0.90 15.52 4.69
C GLN A 85 -0.17 15.63 6.02
#